data_AF-A0A0M3HGX4-F1
#
_entry.id   AF-A0A0M3HGX4-F1
#
_cell.length_a   1.000
_cell.length_b   1.000
_cell.length_c   1.000
_cell.angle_alpha   90.00
_cell.angle_beta   90.00
_cell.angle_gamma   90.00
#
_symmetry.space_group_name_H-M   'P 1'
#
loop_
_entity.id
_entity.type
_entity.pdbx_description
1 polymer ?
#
loop_
_entity_poly.entity_id
_entity_poly.type
_entity_poly.pdbx_seq_one_letter_code
_entity_poly.pdbx_strand_id
1 'polypeptide(L)'
;MKAMSPIKLNRWGCPEVCQTTAATSEPWVFCGGDVAGIAETTVESVNDGKVAAWSIHKYLQGLYGNDVGDEPQLPMFYTPIDEVDISVNMCGLKFENPFGLASAPPTTSGAMCRRAFEQGWSFILTKTFSLDKDLVTNVSPRIVRGTTSGHLYGPQQGSFLNIELISEKTAEYWLTCIGELKRDFPSKIIIASIMASFNQVSI
;
A
#
# COMPACT_ATOMS: atom_id res chain seq x y z
N MET A 1 -31.10 -25.76 -27.87
CA MET A 1 -31.12 -24.28 -27.74
C MET A 1 -32.30 -23.70 -26.94
N LYS A 2 -33.36 -24.44 -26.55
CA LYS A 2 -34.41 -23.90 -25.66
C LYS A 2 -33.93 -23.61 -24.22
N ALA A 3 -32.88 -24.31 -23.77
CA ALA A 3 -32.42 -24.28 -22.38
C ALA A 3 -31.90 -22.92 -21.89
N MET A 4 -31.44 -22.05 -22.79
CA MET A 4 -30.91 -20.72 -22.44
C MET A 4 -31.83 -19.57 -22.90
N SER A 5 -33.00 -19.89 -23.48
CA SER A 5 -33.96 -18.87 -23.88
C SER A 5 -34.41 -18.05 -22.66
N PRO A 6 -34.51 -16.71 -22.74
CA PRO A 6 -34.48 -15.87 -23.95
C PRO A 6 -33.12 -15.23 -24.32
N ILE A 7 -31.99 -15.67 -23.74
CA ILE A 7 -30.70 -14.99 -23.99
C ILE A 7 -30.28 -15.06 -25.46
N LYS A 8 -29.74 -13.95 -25.98
CA LYS A 8 -29.20 -13.89 -27.35
C LYS A 8 -27.93 -14.71 -27.46
N LEU A 9 -27.80 -15.43 -28.57
CA LEU A 9 -26.60 -16.18 -28.94
C LEU A 9 -25.91 -15.49 -30.10
N ASN A 10 -24.58 -15.50 -30.09
CA ASN A 10 -23.76 -15.00 -31.19
C ASN A 10 -23.70 -16.01 -32.35
N ARG A 11 -23.00 -15.65 -33.43
CA ARG A 11 -22.84 -16.51 -34.63
C ARG A 11 -22.19 -17.87 -34.38
N TRP A 12 -21.53 -18.04 -33.24
CA TRP A 12 -20.84 -19.27 -32.84
C TRP A 12 -21.71 -20.16 -31.94
N GLY A 13 -22.93 -19.73 -31.61
CA GLY A 13 -23.84 -20.46 -30.73
C GLY A 13 -23.58 -20.27 -29.24
N CYS A 14 -22.62 -19.41 -28.86
CA CYS A 14 -22.35 -19.02 -27.48
C CYS A 14 -23.21 -17.80 -27.08
N PRO A 15 -23.50 -17.58 -25.78
CA PRO A 15 -24.16 -16.37 -25.30
C PRO A 15 -23.45 -15.10 -25.77
N GLU A 16 -24.22 -14.11 -26.20
CA GLU A 16 -23.70 -12.77 -26.42
C GLU A 16 -23.50 -12.10 -25.05
N VAL A 17 -22.26 -11.73 -24.73
CA VAL A 17 -21.89 -11.17 -23.42
C VAL A 17 -21.17 -9.82 -23.57
N CYS A 18 -21.44 -8.90 -22.65
CA CYS A 18 -20.67 -7.69 -22.50
C CYS A 18 -19.30 -8.01 -21.88
N GLN A 19 -18.21 -7.68 -22.56
CA GLN A 19 -16.85 -8.04 -22.11
C GLN A 19 -16.43 -7.38 -20.80
N THR A 20 -17.04 -6.26 -20.43
CA THR A 20 -16.69 -5.52 -19.20
C THR A 20 -17.55 -5.89 -17.99
N THR A 21 -18.75 -6.45 -18.21
CA THR A 21 -19.69 -6.76 -17.12
C THR A 21 -20.09 -8.24 -17.06
N ALA A 22 -19.71 -9.03 -18.06
CA ALA A 22 -20.17 -10.41 -18.26
C ALA A 22 -21.72 -10.53 -18.37
N ALA A 23 -22.44 -9.42 -18.54
CA ALA A 23 -23.90 -9.42 -18.67
C ALA A 23 -24.32 -9.93 -20.06
N THR A 24 -25.40 -10.70 -20.11
CA THR A 24 -26.02 -11.15 -21.37
C THR A 24 -27.06 -10.13 -21.86
N SER A 25 -27.88 -10.51 -22.85
CA SER A 25 -29.04 -9.72 -23.27
C SER A 25 -30.13 -9.58 -22.19
N GLU A 26 -30.15 -10.47 -21.20
CA GLU A 26 -31.08 -10.41 -20.07
C GLU A 26 -30.35 -9.79 -18.86
N PRO A 27 -30.90 -8.73 -18.23
CA PRO A 27 -30.18 -7.96 -17.21
C PRO A 27 -29.88 -8.74 -15.93
N TRP A 28 -30.55 -9.88 -15.73
CA TRP A 28 -30.42 -10.77 -14.58
C TRP A 28 -29.59 -12.02 -14.88
N VAL A 29 -29.06 -12.17 -16.10
CA VAL A 29 -28.26 -13.33 -16.51
C VAL A 29 -26.87 -12.88 -16.94
N PHE A 30 -25.86 -13.52 -16.34
CA PHE A 30 -24.44 -13.26 -16.55
C PHE A 30 -23.76 -14.56 -16.99
N CYS A 31 -22.69 -14.45 -17.78
CA CYS A 31 -22.02 -15.60 -18.38
C CYS A 31 -20.52 -15.33 -18.55
N GLY A 32 -19.70 -16.33 -18.24
CA GLY A 32 -18.23 -16.25 -18.26
C GLY A 32 -17.58 -17.62 -18.39
N GLY A 33 -16.29 -17.66 -18.72
CA GLY A 33 -15.53 -18.88 -18.97
C GLY A 33 -15.78 -19.50 -20.34
N ASP A 34 -15.44 -20.78 -20.51
CA ASP A 34 -15.48 -21.50 -21.79
C ASP A 34 -16.85 -21.38 -22.50
N VAL A 35 -17.94 -21.34 -21.73
CA VAL A 35 -19.31 -21.20 -22.27
C VAL A 35 -19.57 -19.85 -22.94
N ALA A 36 -18.89 -18.78 -22.49
CA ALA A 36 -18.95 -17.46 -23.12
C ALA A 36 -18.17 -17.42 -24.45
N GLY A 37 -17.31 -18.41 -24.72
CA GLY A 37 -16.53 -18.51 -25.94
C GLY A 37 -15.44 -17.45 -26.08
N ILE A 38 -14.94 -16.93 -24.94
CA ILE A 38 -13.87 -15.91 -24.88
C ILE A 38 -12.64 -16.48 -24.18
N ALA A 39 -12.80 -17.12 -23.02
CA ALA A 39 -11.70 -17.70 -22.26
C ALA A 39 -11.21 -19.01 -22.91
N GLU A 40 -9.88 -19.18 -22.95
CA GLU A 40 -9.22 -20.43 -23.38
C GLU A 40 -8.37 -21.06 -22.25
N THR A 41 -8.28 -20.36 -21.11
CA THR A 41 -7.49 -20.80 -19.96
C THR A 41 -8.29 -20.72 -18.66
N THR A 42 -7.92 -21.55 -17.69
CA THR A 42 -8.53 -21.53 -16.36
C THR A 42 -8.47 -20.16 -15.70
N VAL A 43 -7.38 -19.41 -15.86
CA VAL A 43 -7.22 -18.09 -15.23
C VAL A 43 -8.15 -17.04 -15.85
N GLU A 44 -8.42 -17.13 -17.15
CA GLU A 44 -9.41 -16.29 -17.82
C GLU A 44 -10.82 -16.63 -17.35
N SER A 45 -11.17 -17.92 -17.30
CA SER A 45 -12.49 -18.36 -16.80
C SER A 45 -12.72 -17.94 -15.34
N VAL A 46 -11.69 -17.98 -14.49
CA VAL A 46 -11.75 -17.46 -13.12
C VAL A 46 -11.94 -15.94 -13.10
N ASN A 47 -11.23 -15.21 -13.97
CA ASN A 47 -11.37 -13.77 -14.08
C ASN A 47 -12.78 -13.36 -14.57
N ASP A 48 -13.35 -14.08 -15.53
CA ASP A 48 -14.72 -13.84 -15.98
C ASP A 48 -15.73 -13.99 -14.84
N GLY A 49 -15.57 -15.02 -14.01
CA GLY A 49 -16.36 -15.19 -12.79
C GLY A 49 -16.20 -14.03 -11.81
N LYS A 50 -14.96 -13.51 -11.65
CA LYS A 50 -14.67 -12.36 -10.79
C LYS A 50 -15.32 -11.07 -11.31
N VAL A 51 -15.29 -10.82 -12.62
CA VAL A 51 -15.94 -9.67 -13.26
C VAL A 51 -17.47 -9.77 -13.15
N ALA A 52 -18.01 -10.96 -13.42
CA ALA A 52 -19.44 -11.24 -13.29
C ALA A 52 -19.93 -11.02 -11.85
N ALA A 53 -19.16 -11.43 -10.83
CA ALA A 53 -19.54 -11.27 -9.43
C ALA A 53 -19.81 -9.80 -9.05
N TRP A 54 -18.97 -8.85 -9.49
CA TRP A 54 -19.22 -7.42 -9.26
C TRP A 54 -20.48 -6.93 -9.99
N SER A 55 -20.68 -7.37 -11.23
CA SER A 55 -21.84 -6.94 -12.02
C SER A 55 -23.16 -7.52 -11.51
N ILE A 56 -23.14 -8.76 -11.03
CA ILE A 56 -24.25 -9.40 -10.30
C ILE A 56 -24.53 -8.61 -9.02
N HIS A 57 -23.51 -8.26 -8.25
CA HIS A 57 -23.66 -7.45 -7.04
C HIS A 57 -24.33 -6.11 -7.34
N LYS A 58 -23.84 -5.37 -8.34
CA LYS A 58 -24.43 -4.08 -8.76
C LYS A 58 -25.88 -4.23 -9.23
N TYR A 59 -26.17 -5.27 -10.03
CA TYR A 59 -27.53 -5.56 -10.47
C TYR A 59 -28.47 -5.83 -9.29
N LEU A 60 -28.10 -6.76 -8.40
CA LEU A 60 -28.91 -7.13 -7.24
C LEU A 60 -29.15 -5.94 -6.30
N GLN A 61 -28.12 -5.15 -6.02
CA GLN A 61 -28.25 -3.95 -5.17
C GLN A 61 -29.16 -2.90 -5.82
N GLY A 62 -29.05 -2.71 -7.14
CA GLY A 62 -29.93 -1.82 -7.90
C GLY A 62 -31.42 -2.19 -7.81
N LEU A 63 -31.76 -3.49 -7.71
CA LEU A 63 -33.15 -3.93 -7.49
C LEU A 63 -33.75 -3.43 -6.16
N TYR A 64 -32.91 -3.15 -5.17
CA TYR A 64 -33.31 -2.62 -3.87
C TYR A 64 -33.07 -1.11 -3.74
N GLY A 65 -32.75 -0.42 -4.85
CA GLY A 65 -32.50 1.03 -4.86
C GLY A 65 -31.16 1.44 -4.25
N ASN A 66 -30.22 0.51 -4.08
CA ASN A 66 -28.89 0.79 -3.56
C ASN A 66 -27.93 1.09 -4.71
N ASP A 67 -27.19 2.20 -4.60
CA ASP A 67 -26.09 2.55 -5.50
C ASP A 67 -24.75 2.12 -4.88
N VAL A 68 -24.03 1.25 -5.58
CA VAL A 68 -22.72 0.72 -5.16
C VAL A 68 -21.56 1.39 -5.90
N GLY A 69 -21.85 2.42 -6.69
CA GLY A 69 -20.86 3.15 -7.47
C GLY A 69 -20.39 2.41 -8.74
N ASP A 70 -19.42 3.03 -9.41
CA ASP A 70 -18.83 2.51 -10.64
C ASP A 70 -17.48 1.83 -10.43
N GLU A 71 -16.79 2.15 -9.33
CA GLU A 71 -15.49 1.56 -8.99
C GLU A 71 -15.68 0.20 -8.28
N PRO A 72 -15.17 -0.92 -8.83
CA PRO A 72 -15.32 -2.23 -8.22
C PRO A 72 -14.57 -2.40 -6.89
N GLN A 73 -15.30 -2.74 -5.83
CA GLN A 73 -14.76 -3.00 -4.48
C GLN A 73 -14.90 -4.48 -4.10
N LEU A 74 -14.25 -5.37 -4.85
CA LEU A 74 -14.23 -6.80 -4.53
C LEU A 74 -13.41 -7.05 -3.25
N PRO A 75 -13.91 -7.88 -2.31
CA PRO A 75 -13.21 -8.16 -1.08
C PRO A 75 -11.91 -8.92 -1.33
N MET A 76 -10.95 -8.74 -0.41
CA MET A 76 -9.75 -9.58 -0.35
C MET A 76 -10.09 -10.98 0.20
N PHE A 77 -9.12 -11.88 0.14
CA PHE A 77 -9.21 -13.18 0.81
C PHE A 77 -8.77 -13.04 2.27
N TYR A 78 -9.55 -13.59 3.21
CA TYR A 78 -9.31 -13.51 4.65
C TYR A 78 -9.30 -14.90 5.29
N THR A 79 -8.54 -15.04 6.37
CA THR A 79 -8.41 -16.24 7.20
C THR A 79 -8.34 -15.85 8.68
N PRO A 80 -8.47 -16.79 9.63
CA PRO A 80 -8.28 -16.50 11.05
C PRO A 80 -6.90 -15.92 11.42
N ILE A 81 -5.90 -16.02 10.54
CA ILE A 81 -4.57 -15.42 10.75
C ILE A 81 -4.66 -13.88 10.72
N ASP A 82 -5.57 -13.32 9.93
CA ASP A 82 -5.74 -11.86 9.79
C ASP A 82 -6.34 -11.23 11.07
N GLU A 83 -6.90 -12.04 11.97
CA GLU A 83 -7.46 -11.60 13.26
C GLU A 83 -6.40 -11.57 14.40
N VAL A 84 -5.18 -12.02 14.14
CA VAL A 84 -4.11 -12.04 15.15
C VAL A 84 -3.72 -10.62 15.54
N ASP A 85 -3.87 -10.27 16.82
CA ASP A 85 -3.41 -8.99 17.37
C ASP A 85 -1.87 -8.97 17.44
N ILE A 86 -1.28 -8.08 16.64
CA ILE A 86 0.17 -7.84 16.59
C ILE A 86 0.56 -6.52 17.27
N SER A 87 -0.34 -5.88 18.01
CA SER A 87 -0.06 -4.63 18.72
C SER A 87 0.88 -4.82 19.92
N VAL A 88 1.61 -3.77 20.30
CA VAL A 88 2.55 -3.81 21.43
C VAL A 88 2.55 -2.49 22.19
N ASN A 89 2.76 -2.56 23.51
CA ASN A 89 2.97 -1.40 24.36
C ASN A 89 4.44 -1.33 24.79
N MET A 90 5.08 -0.17 24.60
CA MET A 90 6.47 0.04 24.98
C MET A 90 6.65 1.49 25.46
N CYS A 91 7.29 1.68 26.62
CA CYS A 91 7.52 2.99 27.23
C CYS A 91 6.24 3.85 27.38
N GLY A 92 5.08 3.22 27.62
CA GLY A 92 3.79 3.89 27.73
C GLY A 92 3.15 4.29 26.39
N LEU A 93 3.77 3.95 25.26
CA LEU A 93 3.25 4.17 23.91
C LEU A 93 2.65 2.88 23.37
N LYS A 94 1.47 2.98 22.75
CA LYS A 94 0.81 1.88 22.04
C LYS A 94 1.18 1.92 20.55
N PHE A 95 1.68 0.82 20.04
CA PHE A 95 2.02 0.61 18.64
C PHE A 95 1.02 -0.38 18.02
N GLU A 96 0.48 -0.06 16.84
CA GLU A 96 -0.48 -0.91 16.11
C GLU A 96 0.15 -2.24 15.66
N ASN A 97 1.44 -2.19 15.35
CA ASN A 97 2.30 -3.33 15.06
C ASN A 97 3.76 -2.97 15.46
N PRO A 98 4.68 -3.94 15.60
CA PRO A 98 6.03 -3.66 16.09
C PRO A 98 6.98 -3.15 15.00
N PHE A 99 6.49 -2.85 13.79
CA PHE A 99 7.31 -2.48 12.65
C PHE A 99 7.33 -0.95 12.46
N GLY A 100 8.54 -0.41 12.34
CA GLY A 100 8.75 1.01 12.10
C GLY A 100 9.96 1.32 11.23
N LEU A 101 9.96 2.52 10.66
CA LEU A 101 11.09 3.00 9.86
C LEU A 101 12.15 3.65 10.75
N ALA A 102 13.39 3.22 10.60
CA ALA A 102 14.54 3.81 11.29
C ALA A 102 14.86 5.23 10.78
N SER A 103 15.65 5.98 11.54
CA SER A 103 16.22 7.28 11.12
C SER A 103 17.28 7.03 10.04
N ALA A 104 16.89 7.10 8.78
CA ALA A 104 17.66 6.54 7.67
C ALA A 104 17.16 7.11 6.31
N PRO A 105 17.74 6.72 5.16
CA PRO A 105 17.26 7.16 3.85
C PRO A 105 15.75 6.95 3.60
N PRO A 106 15.08 5.89 4.10
CA PRO A 106 13.62 5.74 3.99
C PRO A 106 12.79 6.83 4.68
N THR A 107 13.39 7.63 5.57
CA THR A 107 12.73 8.73 6.29
C THR A 107 13.36 10.08 5.94
N THR A 108 13.89 10.23 4.71
CA THR A 108 14.53 11.46 4.22
C THR A 108 13.60 12.68 4.16
N SER A 109 12.28 12.48 4.01
CA SER A 109 11.29 13.55 3.91
C SER A 109 9.96 13.19 4.58
N GLY A 110 9.21 14.21 5.01
CA GLY A 110 7.88 14.03 5.60
C GLY A 110 6.90 13.30 4.66
N ALA A 111 7.00 13.53 3.34
CA ALA A 111 6.18 12.83 2.35
C ALA A 111 6.47 11.31 2.27
N MET A 112 7.71 10.88 2.52
CA MET A 112 8.04 9.45 2.62
C MET A 112 7.43 8.86 3.90
N CYS A 113 7.53 9.56 5.02
CA CYS A 113 6.92 9.15 6.29
C CYS A 113 5.40 9.03 6.19
N ARG A 114 4.74 9.97 5.50
CA ARG A 114 3.29 9.92 5.22
C ARG A 114 2.91 8.64 4.47
N ARG A 115 3.59 8.36 3.36
CA ARG A 115 3.34 7.14 2.58
C ARG A 115 3.61 5.87 3.39
N ALA A 116 4.60 5.89 4.28
CA ALA A 116 4.83 4.75 5.17
C ALA A 116 3.62 4.47 6.09
N PHE A 117 3.02 5.51 6.67
CA PHE A 117 1.81 5.36 7.47
C PHE A 117 0.60 4.90 6.65
N GLU A 118 0.43 5.41 5.43
CA GLU A 118 -0.60 4.95 4.48
C GLU A 118 -0.43 3.47 4.12
N GLN A 119 0.80 2.97 4.11
CA GLN A 119 1.13 1.54 3.88
C GLN A 119 1.10 0.69 5.17
N GLY A 120 0.66 1.24 6.30
CA GLY A 120 0.42 0.47 7.52
C GLY A 120 1.60 0.38 8.49
N TRP A 121 2.74 1.04 8.24
CA TRP A 121 3.81 1.13 9.24
C TRP A 121 3.27 1.78 10.52
N SER A 122 3.64 1.25 11.68
CA SER A 122 3.09 1.69 12.98
C SER A 122 3.81 2.92 13.52
N PHE A 123 5.12 3.02 13.25
CA PHE A 123 5.93 4.14 13.69
C PHE A 123 7.04 4.51 12.71
N ILE A 124 7.54 5.74 12.83
CA ILE A 124 8.71 6.22 12.10
C ILE A 124 9.63 6.98 13.04
N LEU A 125 10.91 6.97 12.71
CA LEU A 125 11.89 7.94 13.19
C LEU A 125 12.11 8.98 12.09
N THR A 126 12.07 10.27 12.42
CA THR A 126 12.56 11.29 11.48
C THR A 126 14.03 11.03 11.17
N LYS A 127 14.49 11.36 9.95
CA LYS A 127 15.93 11.48 9.73
C LYS A 127 16.49 12.46 10.75
N THR A 128 17.61 12.10 11.37
CA THR A 128 18.22 12.87 12.45
C THR A 128 18.37 14.33 12.03
N PHE A 129 17.91 15.29 12.82
CA PHE A 129 18.03 16.71 12.53
C PHE A 129 18.62 17.48 13.70
N SER A 130 19.15 18.67 13.42
CA SER A 130 19.87 19.51 14.37
C SER A 130 19.37 20.95 14.28
N LEU A 131 19.92 21.81 15.14
CA LEU A 131 19.70 23.26 15.07
C LEU A 131 20.37 23.85 13.82
N ASP A 132 19.90 25.02 13.37
CA ASP A 132 20.40 25.66 12.15
C ASP A 132 21.90 25.93 12.16
N LYS A 133 22.50 26.16 13.34
CA LYS A 133 23.95 26.34 13.51
C LYS A 133 24.78 25.08 13.19
N ASP A 134 24.14 23.92 13.21
CA ASP A 134 24.75 22.60 13.02
C ASP A 134 24.27 21.95 11.70
N LEU A 135 23.86 22.77 10.73
CA LEU A 135 23.48 22.29 9.39
C LEU A 135 24.67 21.65 8.68
N VAL A 136 24.38 20.59 7.92
CA VAL A 136 25.38 19.80 7.19
C VAL A 136 25.05 19.75 5.70
N THR A 137 26.06 19.41 4.91
CA THR A 137 25.91 19.10 3.48
C THR A 137 26.51 17.73 3.21
N ASN A 138 25.74 16.84 2.60
CA ASN A 138 26.20 15.51 2.24
C ASN A 138 27.17 15.53 1.05
N VAL A 139 28.06 14.54 1.00
CA VAL A 139 28.89 14.27 -0.18
C VAL A 139 28.24 13.24 -1.10
N SER A 140 28.76 13.10 -2.33
CA SER A 140 28.36 12.08 -3.29
C SER A 140 29.58 11.51 -4.01
N PRO A 141 29.75 10.19 -4.14
CA PRO A 141 28.84 9.11 -3.71
C PRO A 141 28.86 8.87 -2.19
N ARG A 142 27.76 8.35 -1.62
CA ARG A 142 27.64 8.17 -0.15
C ARG A 142 26.91 6.92 0.35
N ILE A 143 26.22 6.19 -0.52
CA ILE A 143 25.58 4.91 -0.19
C ILE A 143 25.99 3.90 -1.25
N VAL A 144 26.55 2.78 -0.83
CA VAL A 144 27.03 1.73 -1.73
C VAL A 144 26.53 0.37 -1.27
N ARG A 145 26.36 -0.54 -2.23
CA ARG A 145 26.08 -1.96 -1.95
C ARG A 145 27.23 -2.60 -1.17
N GLY A 146 26.91 -3.58 -0.35
CA GLY A 146 27.91 -4.39 0.34
C GLY A 146 28.60 -5.40 -0.58
N THR A 147 29.82 -5.79 -0.20
CA THR A 147 30.59 -6.89 -0.80
C THR A 147 30.52 -8.17 0.04
N THR A 148 29.73 -8.17 1.11
CA THR A 148 29.60 -9.27 2.09
C THR A 148 29.04 -10.56 1.52
N SER A 149 28.47 -10.52 0.31
CA SER A 149 27.87 -11.66 -0.39
C SER A 149 28.41 -11.82 -1.82
N GLY A 150 29.63 -11.35 -2.08
CA GLY A 150 30.26 -11.42 -3.39
C GLY A 150 29.63 -10.49 -4.44
N HIS A 151 29.72 -10.87 -5.72
CA HIS A 151 29.32 -10.05 -6.87
C HIS A 151 27.84 -10.25 -7.27
N LEU A 152 26.93 -10.24 -6.29
CA LEU A 152 25.48 -10.43 -6.50
C LEU A 152 24.74 -9.10 -6.56
N TYR A 153 24.33 -8.67 -7.75
CA TYR A 153 23.64 -7.40 -8.00
C TYR A 153 22.11 -7.55 -8.06
N GLY A 154 21.38 -6.44 -7.93
CA GLY A 154 19.92 -6.43 -7.98
C GLY A 154 19.27 -6.68 -6.62
N PRO A 155 18.20 -7.50 -6.53
CA PRO A 155 17.46 -7.70 -5.29
C PRO A 155 18.31 -8.38 -4.20
N GLN A 156 17.83 -8.31 -2.95
CA GLN A 156 18.40 -9.04 -1.81
C GLN A 156 19.89 -8.73 -1.58
N GLN A 157 20.23 -7.44 -1.57
CA GLN A 157 21.57 -7.00 -1.20
C GLN A 157 21.90 -7.43 0.24
N GLY A 158 23.02 -8.14 0.42
CA GLY A 158 23.40 -8.66 1.74
C GLY A 158 23.75 -7.58 2.76
N SER A 159 24.16 -6.40 2.30
CA SER A 159 24.36 -5.22 3.15
C SER A 159 24.45 -3.94 2.31
N PHE A 160 24.46 -2.80 3.00
CA PHE A 160 24.81 -1.49 2.45
C PHE A 160 25.82 -0.81 3.38
N LEU A 161 26.70 0.00 2.81
CA LEU A 161 27.59 0.90 3.53
C LEU A 161 27.20 2.34 3.21
N ASN A 162 27.23 3.22 4.22
CA ASN A 162 26.98 4.63 4.02
C ASN A 162 27.99 5.51 4.75
N ILE A 163 28.24 6.69 4.17
CA ILE A 163 28.93 7.83 4.78
C ILE A 163 28.00 9.06 4.79
N GLU A 164 26.69 8.81 4.88
CA GLU A 164 25.68 9.87 4.92
C GLU A 164 25.66 10.51 6.32
N LEU A 165 25.43 11.82 6.36
CA LEU A 165 25.32 12.58 7.60
C LEU A 165 23.86 12.57 8.12
N ILE A 166 23.58 13.48 9.05
CA ILE A 166 22.22 13.84 9.47
C ILE A 166 21.44 14.49 8.31
N SER A 167 20.19 14.88 8.56
CA SER A 167 19.34 15.55 7.58
C SER A 167 19.94 16.88 7.11
N GLU A 168 19.87 17.14 5.82
CA GLU A 168 20.14 18.46 5.22
C GLU A 168 18.93 19.40 5.32
N LYS A 169 17.81 18.95 5.91
CA LYS A 169 16.60 19.76 6.12
C LYS A 169 16.60 20.33 7.54
N THR A 170 16.10 21.56 7.66
CA THR A 170 16.10 22.34 8.91
C THR A 170 15.21 21.72 10.00
N ALA A 171 15.43 22.13 11.25
CA ALA A 171 14.55 21.75 12.34
C ALA A 171 13.11 22.24 12.11
N GLU A 172 12.94 23.45 11.57
CA GLU A 172 11.62 24.00 11.23
C GLU A 172 10.85 23.10 10.25
N TYR A 173 11.51 22.60 9.21
CA TYR A 173 10.93 21.63 8.28
C TYR A 173 10.43 20.39 9.03
N TRP A 174 11.28 19.81 9.89
CA TRP A 174 10.93 18.57 10.60
C TRP A 174 9.82 18.77 11.61
N LEU A 175 9.84 19.86 12.37
CA LEU A 175 8.77 20.20 13.31
C LEU A 175 7.43 20.40 12.60
N THR A 176 7.44 21.06 11.44
CA THR A 176 6.24 21.22 10.60
C THR A 176 5.71 19.86 10.14
N CYS A 177 6.58 19.02 9.56
CA CYS A 177 6.20 17.67 9.13
C CYS A 177 5.68 16.80 10.29
N ILE A 178 6.30 16.87 11.48
CA ILE A 178 5.83 16.13 12.66
C ILE A 178 4.41 16.58 13.03
N GLY A 179 4.15 17.89 13.06
CA GLY A 179 2.82 18.44 13.35
C GLY A 179 1.75 17.95 12.35
N GLU A 180 2.06 18.02 11.06
CA GLU A 180 1.17 17.53 9.99
C GLU A 180 0.92 16.02 10.09
N LEU A 181 1.98 15.22 10.24
CA LEU A 181 1.87 13.77 10.34
C LEU A 181 1.10 13.36 11.60
N LYS A 182 1.30 14.03 12.73
CA LYS A 182 0.59 13.71 13.97
C LYS A 182 -0.89 14.07 13.90
N ARG A 183 -1.24 15.17 13.22
CA ARG A 183 -2.61 15.58 12.96
C ARG A 183 -3.33 14.56 12.07
N ASP A 184 -2.67 14.15 10.98
CA ASP A 184 -3.30 13.29 9.97
C ASP A 184 -3.28 11.81 10.39
N PHE A 185 -2.32 11.40 11.24
CA PHE A 185 -2.16 10.04 11.75
C PHE A 185 -2.07 10.01 13.30
N PRO A 186 -3.19 10.25 14.00
CA PRO A 186 -3.21 10.38 15.46
C PRO A 186 -2.88 9.10 16.23
N SER A 187 -3.06 7.92 15.64
CA SER A 187 -2.66 6.64 16.26
C SER A 187 -1.19 6.27 16.05
N LYS A 188 -0.57 6.76 14.98
CA LYS A 188 0.81 6.40 14.60
C LYS A 188 1.86 7.05 15.49
N ILE A 189 2.94 6.33 15.79
CA ILE A 189 4.01 6.87 16.65
C ILE A 189 5.08 7.56 15.79
N ILE A 190 5.47 8.77 16.20
CA ILE A 190 6.53 9.55 15.56
C ILE A 190 7.61 9.80 16.59
N ILE A 191 8.84 9.39 16.29
CA ILE A 191 10.00 9.57 17.14
C ILE A 191 10.94 10.57 16.46
N ALA A 192 11.11 11.74 17.06
CA ALA A 192 12.04 12.75 16.54
C ALA A 192 13.48 12.34 16.88
N SER A 193 14.27 11.99 15.87
CA SER A 193 15.70 11.78 16.03
C SER A 193 16.41 13.14 15.97
N ILE A 194 17.06 13.53 17.06
CA ILE A 194 17.75 14.82 17.18
C ILE A 194 19.22 14.64 17.54
N MET A 195 20.07 15.57 17.11
CA MET A 195 21.49 15.58 17.44
C MET A 195 21.97 16.99 17.76
N ALA A 196 22.85 17.11 18.75
CA ALA A 196 23.51 18.36 19.12
C ALA A 196 24.95 18.08 19.54
N SER A 197 25.82 19.08 19.42
CA SER A 197 27.14 19.07 20.03
C SER A 197 27.03 19.12 21.56
N PHE A 198 28.06 18.64 22.25
CA PHE A 198 28.17 18.82 23.69
C PHE A 198 28.30 20.31 24.00
N ASN A 199 27.32 20.87 24.72
CA ASN A 199 27.25 22.28 25.04
C ASN A 199 27.01 22.43 26.56
N GLN A 200 28.09 22.62 27.30
CA GLN A 200 28.03 22.88 28.73
C GLN A 200 27.94 24.39 28.96
N VAL A 201 26.83 24.83 29.57
CA VAL A 201 26.73 26.19 30.10
C VAL A 201 27.40 26.16 31.47
N SER A 202 28.53 26.84 31.62
CA SER A 202 29.16 27.07 32.93
C SER A 202 28.16 27.86 33.79
N ILE A 203 27.67 27.24 34.86
CA ILE A 203 26.83 27.89 35.90
C ILE A 203 27.74 28.63 36.85
#